data_AF-A0AAJ6CKX8-F1
#
_entry.id   AF-A0AAJ6CKX8-F1
#
_cell.length_a   1.000
_cell.length_b   1.000
_cell.length_c   1.000
_cell.angle_alpha   90.00
_cell.angle_beta   90.00
_cell.angle_gamma   90.00
#
_symmetry.space_group_name_H-M   'P 1'
#
loop_
_entity.id
_entity.type
_entity.pdbx_description
1 polymer ?
#
loop_
_entity_poly.entity_id
_entity_poly.type
_entity_poly.pdbx_seq_one_letter_code
_entity_poly.pdbx_strand_id
1 'polypeptide(L)'
;MPDSKTLTPARRDELLQALLREPSMGWAVRVMSPQDISAGMMRRVPYNLNEQSCDATVQLIQGVLDAGIDVTHIFVDTVGEPTAYAAKLKRHFPRYGHIEWKVARKADATYPIVGAASIAAKVTRDACLENWVYAEQRLSSAALGKRKRSDDDAWETGSGYPGDPKTVRYLKETLDPVFGWTGIVRFSWATAKSMLEEPVKTPIPTTSILGTAYPPSSTRAFKVEWSDEAKAPKPQKSIASYFKAAAPNKQCAGTGAASSQSSGIHQKDRKMLSEHTSSLWRQLALSAATDADLF
;
A
#
# COMPACT_ATOMS: atom_id res chain seq x y z
N MET A 1 -22.56 -8.62 30.96
CA MET A 1 -21.35 -9.32 30.47
C MET A 1 -20.19 -8.36 30.60
N PRO A 2 -19.04 -8.76 31.16
CA PRO A 2 -17.85 -7.91 31.18
C PRO A 2 -17.40 -7.57 29.74
N ASP A 3 -16.78 -6.40 29.57
CA ASP A 3 -16.29 -5.89 28.27
C ASP A 3 -15.38 -6.94 27.61
N SER A 4 -15.71 -7.36 26.38
CA SER A 4 -14.92 -8.35 25.64
C SER A 4 -13.44 -7.94 25.47
N LYS A 5 -13.13 -6.65 25.65
CA LYS A 5 -11.77 -6.08 25.61
C LYS A 5 -10.90 -6.46 26.80
N THR A 6 -11.47 -6.81 27.96
CA THR A 6 -10.69 -7.24 29.14
C THR A 6 -10.48 -8.75 29.22
N LEU A 7 -11.09 -9.53 28.32
CA LEU A 7 -10.92 -10.97 28.29
C LEU A 7 -9.60 -11.36 27.63
N THR A 8 -8.89 -12.30 28.25
CA THR A 8 -7.71 -12.94 27.65
C THR A 8 -8.12 -13.76 26.42
N PRO A 9 -7.21 -13.94 25.44
CA PRO A 9 -7.47 -14.75 24.26
C PRO A 9 -7.93 -16.19 24.59
N ALA A 10 -7.24 -16.87 25.52
CA ALA A 10 -7.64 -18.20 25.98
C ALA A 10 -9.09 -18.22 26.51
N ARG A 11 -9.49 -17.19 27.26
CA ARG A 11 -10.87 -17.08 27.75
C ARG A 11 -11.88 -16.83 26.63
N ARG A 12 -11.50 -16.11 25.56
CA ARG A 12 -12.36 -15.93 24.38
C ARG A 12 -12.55 -17.24 23.62
N ASP A 13 -11.51 -18.06 23.52
CA ASP A 13 -11.59 -19.38 22.89
C ASP A 13 -12.50 -20.32 23.68
N GLU A 14 -12.39 -20.35 25.02
CA GLU A 14 -13.31 -21.10 25.88
C GLU A 14 -14.77 -20.67 25.68
N LEU A 15 -15.03 -19.36 25.59
CA LEU A 15 -16.37 -18.83 25.37
C LEU A 15 -16.91 -19.16 23.98
N LEU A 16 -16.07 -19.12 22.94
CA LEU A 16 -16.46 -19.57 21.61
C LEU A 16 -16.77 -21.07 21.60
N GLN A 17 -15.97 -21.89 22.27
CA GLN A 17 -16.22 -23.33 22.39
C GLN A 17 -17.52 -23.61 23.15
N ALA A 18 -17.84 -22.84 24.18
CA ALA A 18 -19.14 -22.93 24.86
C ALA A 18 -20.30 -22.58 23.90
N LEU A 19 -20.14 -21.53 23.08
CA LEU A 19 -21.12 -21.13 22.07
C LEU A 19 -21.32 -22.23 21.02
N LEU A 20 -20.25 -22.87 20.56
CA LEU A 20 -20.30 -23.95 19.57
C LEU A 20 -21.00 -25.22 20.09
N ARG A 21 -20.99 -25.44 21.41
CA ARG A 21 -21.63 -26.59 22.04
C ARG A 21 -23.12 -26.40 22.27
N GLU A 22 -23.61 -25.16 22.18
CA GLU A 22 -25.02 -24.84 22.40
C GLU A 22 -25.81 -25.08 21.10
N PRO A 23 -26.63 -26.15 21.00
CA PRO A 23 -27.29 -26.53 19.76
C PRO A 23 -28.35 -25.51 19.30
N SER A 24 -28.82 -24.67 20.22
CA SER A 24 -29.80 -23.61 19.94
C SER A 24 -29.18 -22.32 19.38
N MET A 25 -27.85 -22.22 19.32
CA MET A 25 -27.13 -21.03 18.88
C MET A 25 -26.47 -21.23 17.51
N GLY A 26 -26.87 -20.40 16.55
CA GLY A 26 -26.17 -20.23 15.28
C GLY A 26 -25.14 -19.10 15.35
N TRP A 27 -24.07 -19.21 14.58
CA TRP A 27 -23.11 -18.13 14.38
C TRP A 27 -22.61 -18.12 12.94
N ALA A 28 -22.22 -16.93 12.49
CA ALA A 28 -21.59 -16.73 11.19
C ALA A 28 -20.66 -15.52 11.28
N VAL A 29 -19.59 -15.53 10.48
CA VAL A 29 -18.61 -14.45 10.41
C VAL A 29 -18.31 -14.13 8.95
N ARG A 30 -18.11 -12.84 8.66
CA ARG A 30 -17.64 -12.37 7.35
C ARG A 30 -16.25 -11.78 7.54
N VAL A 31 -15.24 -12.43 6.96
CA VAL A 31 -13.86 -11.96 7.02
C VAL A 31 -13.56 -11.18 5.74
N MET A 32 -12.99 -9.98 5.90
CA MET A 32 -12.45 -9.19 4.80
C MET A 32 -10.92 -9.24 4.82
N SER A 33 -10.31 -9.58 3.69
CA SER A 33 -8.86 -9.62 3.61
C SER A 33 -8.27 -8.19 3.61
N PRO A 34 -7.04 -7.99 4.10
CA PRO A 34 -6.32 -6.73 3.95
C PRO A 34 -6.26 -6.23 2.49
N GLN A 35 -6.18 -7.16 1.54
CA GLN A 35 -6.17 -6.89 0.11
C GLN A 35 -7.52 -6.36 -0.37
N ASP A 36 -8.64 -6.99 0.02
CA ASP A 36 -9.98 -6.50 -0.34
C ASP A 36 -10.22 -5.08 0.15
N ILE A 37 -9.82 -4.81 1.41
CA ILE A 37 -9.94 -3.49 2.01
C ILE A 37 -9.11 -2.46 1.23
N SER A 38 -7.86 -2.82 0.91
CA SER A 38 -6.93 -1.95 0.18
C SER A 38 -7.43 -1.69 -1.24
N ALA A 39 -7.86 -2.73 -1.95
CA ALA A 39 -8.41 -2.65 -3.31
C ALA A 39 -9.66 -1.75 -3.36
N GLY A 40 -10.58 -1.90 -2.40
CA GLY A 40 -11.77 -1.05 -2.32
C GLY A 40 -11.43 0.42 -2.06
N MET A 41 -10.51 0.70 -1.13
CA MET A 41 -10.16 2.08 -0.76
C MET A 41 -9.26 2.79 -1.79
N MET A 42 -8.48 2.06 -2.58
CA MET A 42 -7.52 2.62 -3.54
C MET A 42 -7.97 2.56 -4.99
N ARG A 43 -9.19 2.10 -5.27
CA ARG A 43 -9.78 2.17 -6.62
C ARG A 43 -9.95 3.62 -7.08
N ARG A 44 -10.06 3.83 -8.40
CA ARG A 44 -10.19 5.17 -9.04
C ARG A 44 -11.25 6.07 -8.40
N VAL A 45 -12.38 5.51 -8.00
CA VAL A 45 -13.41 6.19 -7.20
C VAL A 45 -13.41 5.56 -5.81
N PRO A 46 -12.67 6.08 -4.82
CA PRO A 46 -12.43 5.38 -3.55
C PRO A 46 -13.71 4.86 -2.89
N TYR A 47 -13.70 3.60 -2.45
CA TYR A 47 -14.74 3.05 -1.59
C TYR A 47 -14.27 3.05 -0.15
N ASN A 48 -14.84 3.94 0.66
CA ASN A 48 -14.35 4.12 2.03
C ASN A 48 -14.63 2.89 2.91
N LEU A 49 -13.92 2.81 4.04
CA LEU A 49 -13.99 1.66 4.95
C LEU A 49 -15.38 1.48 5.58
N ASN A 50 -16.11 2.56 5.85
CA ASN A 50 -17.45 2.50 6.45
C ASN A 50 -18.49 1.92 5.49
N GLU A 51 -18.35 2.21 4.20
CA GLU A 51 -19.20 1.63 3.17
C GLU A 51 -18.88 0.13 2.99
N GLN A 52 -17.60 -0.22 2.92
CA GLN A 52 -17.16 -1.62 2.86
C GLN A 52 -17.62 -2.45 4.07
N SER A 53 -17.53 -1.89 5.28
CA SER A 53 -17.97 -2.58 6.50
C SER A 53 -19.50 -2.72 6.56
N CYS A 54 -20.24 -1.73 6.05
CA CYS A 54 -21.68 -1.80 5.88
C CYS A 54 -22.06 -2.95 4.94
N ASP A 55 -21.41 -3.05 3.78
CA ASP A 55 -21.68 -4.13 2.82
C ASP A 55 -21.38 -5.52 3.40
N ALA A 56 -20.27 -5.67 4.13
CA ALA A 56 -19.94 -6.92 4.81
C ALA A 56 -21.01 -7.31 5.85
N THR A 57 -21.54 -6.32 6.58
CA THR A 57 -22.65 -6.52 7.53
C THR A 57 -23.92 -6.92 6.81
N VAL A 58 -24.26 -6.25 5.71
CA VAL A 58 -25.44 -6.56 4.89
C VAL A 58 -25.34 -7.97 4.31
N GLN A 59 -24.19 -8.36 3.76
CA GLN A 59 -23.97 -9.70 3.22
C GLN A 59 -24.10 -10.79 4.28
N LEU A 60 -23.60 -10.54 5.50
CA LEU A 60 -23.74 -11.47 6.61
C LEU A 60 -25.21 -11.68 6.99
N ILE A 61 -25.96 -10.58 7.15
CA ILE A 61 -27.39 -10.64 7.48
C ILE A 61 -28.18 -11.30 6.35
N GLN A 62 -27.89 -10.94 5.09
CA GLN A 62 -28.55 -11.53 3.94
C GLN A 62 -28.33 -13.05 3.87
N GLY A 63 -27.12 -13.54 4.11
CA GLY A 63 -26.83 -14.98 4.15
C GLY A 63 -27.61 -15.72 5.24
N VAL A 64 -27.86 -15.09 6.40
CA VAL A 64 -28.70 -15.65 7.47
C VAL A 64 -30.17 -15.72 7.03
N LEU A 65 -30.68 -14.67 6.40
CA LEU A 65 -32.05 -14.62 5.90
C LEU A 65 -32.29 -15.62 4.74
N ASP A 66 -31.30 -15.76 3.85
CA ASP A 66 -31.34 -16.70 2.72
C ASP A 66 -31.30 -18.17 3.19
N ALA A 67 -30.71 -18.43 4.36
CA ALA A 67 -30.75 -19.74 5.01
C ALA A 67 -32.15 -20.09 5.59
N GLY A 68 -33.12 -19.19 5.48
CA GLY A 68 -34.50 -19.41 5.94
C GLY A 68 -34.69 -19.22 7.45
N ILE A 69 -33.74 -18.57 8.13
CA ILE A 69 -33.85 -18.26 9.56
C ILE A 69 -34.85 -17.12 9.74
N ASP A 70 -35.90 -17.35 10.55
CA ASP A 70 -36.90 -16.34 10.88
C ASP A 70 -36.34 -15.36 11.91
N VAL A 71 -35.89 -14.20 11.42
CA VAL A 71 -35.28 -13.14 12.23
C VAL A 71 -36.33 -12.09 12.54
N THR A 72 -36.58 -11.83 13.82
CA THR A 72 -37.51 -10.78 14.27
C THR A 72 -36.81 -9.54 14.82
N HIS A 73 -35.60 -9.70 15.36
CA HIS A 73 -34.84 -8.62 16.00
C HIS A 73 -33.38 -8.67 15.57
N ILE A 74 -32.82 -7.53 15.18
CA ILE A 74 -31.40 -7.38 14.84
C ILE A 74 -30.78 -6.32 15.75
N PHE A 75 -29.70 -6.70 16.41
CA PHE A 75 -28.91 -5.82 17.29
C PHE A 75 -27.52 -5.61 16.70
N VAL A 76 -27.10 -4.36 16.56
CA VAL A 76 -25.82 -4.01 15.91
C VAL A 76 -25.05 -3.01 16.76
N ASP A 77 -23.76 -3.29 16.96
CA ASP A 77 -22.82 -2.33 17.54
C ASP A 77 -22.29 -1.38 16.45
N THR A 78 -22.23 -0.09 16.76
CA THR A 78 -21.70 0.92 15.85
C THR A 78 -20.73 1.87 16.53
N VAL A 79 -19.74 2.33 15.76
CA VAL A 79 -18.85 3.44 16.12
C VAL A 79 -19.40 4.80 15.69
N GLY A 80 -20.38 4.82 14.79
CA GLY A 80 -20.93 6.03 14.17
C GLY A 80 -22.18 6.57 14.85
N GLU A 81 -23.01 7.26 14.08
CA GLU A 81 -24.34 7.70 14.52
C GLU A 81 -25.34 6.54 14.33
N PRO A 82 -25.99 6.05 15.41
CA PRO A 82 -26.82 4.85 15.34
C PRO A 82 -28.05 4.96 14.45
N THR A 83 -28.72 6.12 14.42
CA THR A 83 -30.00 6.31 13.73
C THR A 83 -29.82 6.21 12.21
N ALA A 84 -28.80 6.89 11.68
CA ALA A 84 -28.42 6.90 10.28
C ALA A 84 -27.94 5.52 9.85
N TYR A 85 -27.17 4.82 10.69
CA TYR A 85 -26.73 3.47 10.36
C TYR A 85 -27.89 2.47 10.35
N ALA A 86 -28.81 2.56 11.31
CA ALA A 86 -30.03 1.77 11.31
C ALA A 86 -30.89 2.04 10.06
N ALA A 87 -31.08 3.31 9.70
CA ALA A 87 -31.81 3.70 8.50
C ALA A 87 -31.15 3.17 7.23
N LYS A 88 -29.81 3.21 7.17
CA LYS A 88 -29.04 2.67 6.05
C LYS A 88 -29.25 1.16 5.93
N LEU A 89 -29.07 0.40 7.02
CA LEU A 89 -29.29 -1.05 7.03
C LEU A 89 -30.73 -1.41 6.62
N LYS A 90 -31.74 -0.74 7.19
CA LYS A 90 -33.15 -0.97 6.83
C LYS A 90 -33.42 -0.83 5.34
N ARG A 91 -32.77 0.10 4.64
CA ARG A 91 -32.94 0.30 3.19
C ARG A 91 -32.44 -0.89 2.36
N HIS A 92 -31.47 -1.67 2.86
CA HIS A 92 -31.00 -2.87 2.18
C HIS A 92 -31.99 -4.05 2.28
N PHE A 93 -32.91 -4.03 3.25
CA PHE A 93 -33.84 -5.14 3.53
C PHE A 93 -35.31 -4.74 3.42
N PRO A 94 -35.80 -4.20 2.29
CA PRO A 94 -37.15 -3.68 2.15
C PRO A 94 -38.25 -4.76 2.28
N ARG A 95 -37.92 -6.02 1.98
CA ARG A 95 -38.85 -7.16 2.10
C ARG A 95 -39.07 -7.64 3.53
N TYR A 96 -38.19 -7.24 4.45
CA TYR A 96 -38.18 -7.69 5.85
C TYR A 96 -38.63 -6.58 6.80
N GLY A 97 -39.75 -5.93 6.49
CA GLY A 97 -40.28 -4.80 7.26
C GLY A 97 -40.72 -5.15 8.69
N HIS A 98 -40.92 -6.43 9.00
CA HIS A 98 -41.27 -6.91 10.34
C HIS A 98 -40.07 -6.94 11.32
N ILE A 99 -38.84 -6.82 10.82
CA ILE A 99 -37.63 -6.89 11.65
C ILE A 99 -37.48 -5.61 12.48
N GLU A 100 -37.35 -5.74 13.79
CA GLU A 100 -36.98 -4.64 14.68
C GLU A 100 -35.46 -4.45 14.69
N TRP A 101 -35.00 -3.23 14.36
CA TRP A 101 -33.57 -2.90 14.33
C TRP A 101 -33.17 -2.09 15.55
N LYS A 102 -32.20 -2.59 16.32
CA LYS A 102 -31.61 -1.91 17.48
C LYS A 102 -30.12 -1.69 17.24
N VAL A 103 -29.78 -0.49 16.81
CA VAL A 103 -28.38 -0.07 16.62
C VAL A 103 -27.98 0.82 17.79
N ALA A 104 -26.90 0.49 18.47
CA ALA A 104 -26.40 1.26 19.61
C ALA A 104 -24.87 1.27 19.64
N ARG A 105 -24.29 2.23 20.36
CA ARG A 105 -22.85 2.25 20.64
C ARG A 105 -22.56 1.37 21.85
N LYS A 106 -21.45 0.63 21.83
CA LYS A 106 -21.07 -0.31 22.90
C LYS A 106 -22.17 -1.35 23.14
N ALA A 107 -22.85 -1.76 22.07
CA ALA A 107 -23.95 -2.71 22.14
C ALA A 107 -23.49 -4.09 22.63
N ASP A 108 -22.20 -4.41 22.50
CA ASP A 108 -21.56 -5.61 23.02
C ASP A 108 -21.56 -5.69 24.55
N ALA A 109 -21.52 -4.55 25.25
CA ALA A 109 -21.63 -4.50 26.71
C ALA A 109 -23.10 -4.61 27.18
N THR A 110 -24.05 -4.13 26.38
CA THR A 110 -25.48 -4.07 26.71
C THR A 110 -26.23 -5.36 26.36
N TYR A 111 -25.98 -5.92 25.19
CA TYR A 111 -26.73 -7.05 24.64
C TYR A 111 -25.84 -8.30 24.58
N PRO A 112 -26.16 -9.39 25.32
CA PRO A 112 -25.34 -10.60 25.37
C PRO A 112 -25.05 -11.22 23.99
N ILE A 113 -26.03 -11.19 23.07
CA ILE A 113 -25.86 -11.70 21.71
C ILE A 113 -24.84 -10.91 20.89
N VAL A 114 -24.73 -9.60 21.12
CA VAL A 114 -23.74 -8.74 20.46
C VAL A 114 -22.38 -8.98 21.11
N GLY A 115 -22.33 -9.22 22.42
CA GLY A 115 -21.13 -9.69 23.12
C GLY A 115 -20.60 -11.02 22.56
N ALA A 116 -21.49 -11.98 22.33
CA ALA A 116 -21.17 -13.27 21.70
C ALA A 116 -20.62 -13.10 20.28
N ALA A 117 -21.28 -12.30 19.43
CA ALA A 117 -20.78 -11.97 18.10
C ALA A 117 -19.41 -11.27 18.13
N SER A 118 -19.20 -10.39 19.11
CA SER A 118 -17.94 -9.67 19.33
C SER A 118 -16.79 -10.59 19.76
N ILE A 119 -17.09 -11.69 20.46
CA ILE A 119 -16.13 -12.76 20.77
C ILE A 119 -15.80 -13.56 19.52
N ALA A 120 -16.83 -14.05 18.80
CA ALA A 120 -16.64 -14.84 17.58
C ALA A 120 -15.79 -14.09 16.55
N ALA A 121 -16.08 -12.81 16.32
CA ALA A 121 -15.31 -11.97 15.39
C ALA A 121 -13.83 -11.82 15.81
N LYS A 122 -13.54 -11.66 17.11
CA LYS A 122 -12.16 -11.51 17.60
C LYS A 122 -11.38 -12.82 17.50
N VAL A 123 -11.98 -13.93 17.92
CA VAL A 123 -11.35 -15.25 17.85
C VAL A 123 -11.08 -15.62 16.39
N THR A 124 -12.04 -15.40 15.48
CA THR A 124 -11.81 -15.61 14.04
C THR A 124 -10.69 -14.73 13.52
N ARG A 125 -10.64 -13.44 13.88
CA ARG A 125 -9.53 -12.55 13.48
C ARG A 125 -8.18 -13.10 13.93
N ASP A 126 -8.07 -13.48 15.19
CA ASP A 126 -6.82 -13.96 15.78
C ASP A 126 -6.39 -15.28 15.12
N ALA A 127 -7.32 -16.21 14.89
CA ALA A 127 -7.08 -17.45 14.15
C ALA A 127 -6.67 -17.19 12.69
N CYS A 128 -7.30 -16.23 12.00
CA CYS A 128 -6.91 -15.85 10.63
C CYS A 128 -5.51 -15.26 10.58
N LEU A 129 -5.12 -14.47 11.59
CA LEU A 129 -3.78 -13.89 11.66
C LEU A 129 -2.73 -14.96 11.98
N GLU A 130 -3.01 -15.85 12.92
CA GLU A 130 -2.12 -16.96 13.29
C GLU A 130 -1.89 -17.93 12.14
N ASN A 131 -2.95 -18.28 11.40
CA ASN A 131 -2.91 -19.22 10.28
C ASN A 131 -2.80 -18.52 8.91
N TRP A 132 -2.40 -17.25 8.87
CA TRP A 132 -2.33 -16.49 7.63
C TRP A 132 -1.28 -17.09 6.69
N VAL A 133 -1.75 -17.55 5.53
CA VAL A 133 -0.91 -18.05 4.45
C VAL A 133 -0.60 -16.90 3.50
N TYR A 134 0.70 -16.59 3.35
CA TYR A 134 1.14 -15.61 2.36
C TYR A 134 0.93 -16.15 0.95
N ALA A 135 0.46 -15.29 0.05
CA ALA A 135 0.40 -15.62 -1.38
C ALA A 135 1.82 -15.66 -1.98
N GLU A 136 2.73 -14.89 -1.41
CA GLU A 136 4.11 -14.70 -1.81
C GLU A 136 5.03 -15.80 -1.24
N GLN A 137 4.65 -17.08 -1.41
CA GLN A 137 5.32 -18.22 -0.77
C GLN A 137 6.79 -18.40 -1.14
N ARG A 138 7.24 -17.81 -2.24
CA ARG A 138 8.65 -17.84 -2.70
C ARG A 138 9.54 -16.80 -2.01
N LEU A 139 8.96 -15.86 -1.26
CA LEU A 139 9.74 -14.85 -0.55
C LEU A 139 10.42 -15.44 0.68
N SER A 140 11.61 -14.91 0.98
CA SER A 140 12.35 -15.32 2.17
C SER A 140 11.57 -14.98 3.45
N SER A 141 11.83 -15.73 4.53
CA SER A 141 11.25 -15.45 5.84
C SER A 141 11.58 -14.05 6.38
N ALA A 142 12.64 -13.41 5.87
CA ALA A 142 12.96 -12.01 6.16
C ALA A 142 11.96 -11.05 5.49
N ALA A 143 11.60 -11.29 4.24
CA ALA A 143 10.63 -10.47 3.49
C ALA A 143 9.17 -10.67 3.98
N LEU A 144 8.84 -11.88 4.45
CA LEU A 144 7.52 -12.16 5.04
C LEU A 144 7.40 -11.64 6.49
N GLY A 145 8.55 -11.54 7.17
CA GLY A 145 8.71 -11.30 8.59
C GLY A 145 8.27 -12.50 9.44
N LYS A 146 8.96 -12.71 10.57
CA LYS A 146 8.65 -13.80 11.49
C LYS A 146 7.41 -13.44 12.30
N ARG A 147 6.33 -14.23 12.16
CA ARG A 147 5.13 -14.10 12.98
C ARG A 147 5.10 -15.24 13.99
N LYS A 148 5.52 -14.93 15.21
CA LYS A 148 5.35 -15.79 16.37
C LYS A 148 4.62 -15.01 17.46
N ARG A 149 3.70 -15.69 18.13
CA ARG A 149 3.03 -15.18 19.32
C ARG A 149 3.94 -15.38 20.53
N SER A 150 4.15 -14.33 21.31
CA SER A 150 4.92 -14.39 22.57
C SER A 150 4.04 -14.89 23.71
N ASP A 151 4.68 -15.29 24.80
CA ASP A 151 4.01 -15.76 26.02
C ASP A 151 3.08 -14.69 26.63
N ASP A 152 3.38 -13.40 26.42
CA ASP A 152 2.53 -12.26 26.83
C ASP A 152 1.34 -11.98 25.87
N ASP A 153 0.90 -12.95 25.07
CA ASP A 153 -0.22 -12.80 24.11
C ASP A 153 -0.03 -11.71 23.03
N ALA A 154 1.21 -11.29 22.77
CA ALA A 154 1.56 -10.30 21.77
C ALA A 154 2.27 -10.94 20.57
N TRP A 155 2.01 -10.46 19.35
CA TRP A 155 2.79 -10.88 18.18
C TRP A 155 4.18 -10.23 18.20
N GLU A 156 5.21 -10.96 17.78
CA GLU A 156 6.57 -10.41 17.58
C GLU A 156 6.58 -9.26 16.57
N THR A 157 5.69 -9.30 15.57
CA THR A 157 5.43 -8.22 14.60
C THR A 157 4.62 -7.05 15.18
N GLY A 158 4.31 -7.10 16.47
CA GLY A 158 3.44 -6.15 17.15
C GLY A 158 1.96 -6.43 16.95
N SER A 159 1.14 -5.56 17.55
CA SER A 159 -0.31 -5.61 17.61
C SER A 159 -1.01 -5.36 16.27
N GLY A 160 -0.30 -4.87 15.25
CA GLY A 160 -0.85 -4.47 13.95
C GLY A 160 -1.42 -3.05 13.92
N TYR A 161 -1.35 -2.31 15.03
CA TYR A 161 -1.79 -0.91 15.08
C TYR A 161 -0.65 0.07 14.73
N PRO A 162 -0.94 1.19 14.05
CA PRO A 162 0.06 2.22 13.74
C PRO A 162 0.82 2.81 14.93
N GLY A 163 0.23 2.77 16.13
CA GLY A 163 0.85 3.30 17.35
C GLY A 163 1.84 2.33 18.02
N ASP A 164 1.96 1.09 17.53
CA ASP A 164 2.84 0.08 18.10
C ASP A 164 4.24 0.15 17.45
N PRO A 165 5.30 0.41 18.24
CA PRO A 165 6.66 0.45 17.72
C PRO A 165 7.10 -0.85 17.02
N LYS A 166 6.63 -2.02 17.48
CA LYS A 166 6.96 -3.32 16.86
C LYS A 166 6.33 -3.44 15.47
N THR A 167 5.10 -2.96 15.31
CA THR A 167 4.42 -2.95 14.00
C THR A 167 5.05 -1.95 13.04
N VAL A 168 5.41 -0.75 13.51
CA VAL A 168 6.15 0.22 12.69
C VAL A 168 7.50 -0.33 12.25
N ARG A 169 8.21 -1.02 13.16
CA ARG A 169 9.47 -1.71 12.84
C ARG A 169 9.26 -2.79 11.78
N TYR A 170 8.27 -3.67 11.95
CA TYR A 170 7.91 -4.70 10.97
C TYR A 170 7.68 -4.10 9.58
N LEU A 171 6.89 -3.02 9.49
CA LEU A 171 6.63 -2.36 8.21
C LEU A 171 7.91 -1.82 7.57
N LYS A 172 8.82 -1.23 8.35
CA LYS A 172 10.10 -0.73 7.81
C LYS A 172 11.04 -1.84 7.35
N GLU A 173 11.11 -2.93 8.10
CA GLU A 173 12.03 -4.06 7.80
C GLU A 173 11.54 -4.93 6.63
N THR A 174 10.24 -4.97 6.37
CA THR A 174 9.63 -5.81 5.32
C THR A 174 9.20 -5.03 4.08
N LEU A 175 9.54 -3.75 3.99
CA LEU A 175 9.25 -2.91 2.83
C LEU A 175 10.17 -3.28 1.66
N ASP A 176 9.60 -3.89 0.64
CA ASP A 176 10.20 -4.12 -0.66
C ASP A 176 10.21 -2.83 -1.51
N PRO A 177 11.34 -2.46 -2.13
CA PRO A 177 11.46 -1.21 -2.88
C PRO A 177 10.64 -1.15 -4.16
N VAL A 178 10.18 -2.28 -4.70
CA VAL A 178 9.41 -2.36 -5.95
C VAL A 178 7.94 -2.66 -5.64
N PHE A 179 7.68 -3.67 -4.81
CA PHE A 179 6.35 -4.22 -4.58
C PHE A 179 5.69 -3.71 -3.28
N GLY A 180 6.43 -3.03 -2.41
CA GLY A 180 5.92 -2.58 -1.11
C GLY A 180 5.90 -3.73 -0.09
N TRP A 181 4.73 -4.12 0.40
CA TRP A 181 4.60 -5.22 1.36
C TRP A 181 3.87 -6.42 0.80
N THR A 182 3.99 -7.53 1.52
CA THR A 182 3.15 -8.71 1.30
C THR A 182 1.67 -8.42 1.62
N GLY A 183 0.78 -9.27 1.11
CA GLY A 183 -0.67 -9.07 1.16
C GLY A 183 -1.29 -8.94 2.55
N ILE A 184 -0.56 -9.14 3.65
CA ILE A 184 -1.08 -8.91 5.00
C ILE A 184 -1.21 -7.42 5.34
N VAL A 185 -0.44 -6.55 4.68
CA VAL A 185 -0.43 -5.11 4.96
C VAL A 185 -1.56 -4.41 4.21
N ARG A 186 -2.25 -3.49 4.90
CA ARG A 186 -3.30 -2.67 4.29
C ARG A 186 -2.70 -1.40 3.71
N PHE A 187 -2.43 -1.41 2.41
CA PHE A 187 -1.83 -0.29 1.67
C PHE A 187 -2.66 1.00 1.73
N SER A 188 -3.97 0.90 1.97
CA SER A 188 -4.83 2.08 2.07
C SER A 188 -4.65 2.90 3.36
N TRP A 189 -3.95 2.38 4.38
CA TRP A 189 -3.73 3.05 5.65
C TRP A 189 -2.72 4.18 5.52
N ALA A 190 -2.95 5.28 6.23
CA ALA A 190 -2.09 6.47 6.19
C ALA A 190 -0.62 6.13 6.47
N THR A 191 -0.35 5.29 7.48
CA THR A 191 1.01 4.86 7.84
C THR A 191 1.73 4.15 6.68
N ALA A 192 1.04 3.25 5.98
CA ALA A 192 1.59 2.53 4.84
C ALA A 192 1.82 3.48 3.65
N LYS A 193 0.85 4.37 3.37
CA LYS A 193 0.99 5.38 2.31
C LYS A 193 2.19 6.30 2.53
N SER A 194 2.32 6.84 3.73
CA SER A 194 3.45 7.72 4.06
C SER A 194 4.79 7.03 3.89
N MET A 195 4.90 5.76 4.30
CA MET A 195 6.13 4.98 4.13
C MET A 195 6.46 4.67 2.66
N LEU A 196 5.46 4.51 1.79
CA LEU A 196 5.67 4.32 0.34
C LEU A 196 6.04 5.62 -0.38
N GLU A 197 5.56 6.76 0.12
CA GLU A 197 5.81 8.08 -0.45
C GLU A 197 7.14 8.69 0.05
N GLU A 198 7.77 8.10 1.08
CA GLU A 198 9.07 8.53 1.56
C GLU A 198 10.12 8.41 0.45
N PRO A 199 10.72 9.53 -0.01
CA PRO A 199 11.70 9.49 -1.08
C PRO A 199 12.93 8.72 -0.62
N VAL A 200 13.18 7.57 -1.25
CA VAL A 200 14.43 6.83 -1.07
C VAL A 200 15.55 7.74 -1.54
N LYS A 201 16.39 8.20 -0.60
CA LYS A 201 17.65 8.86 -0.93
C LYS A 201 18.60 7.81 -1.50
N THR A 202 18.42 7.45 -2.76
CA THR A 202 19.43 6.66 -3.47
C THR A 202 20.69 7.51 -3.55
N PRO A 203 21.84 7.06 -3.05
CA PRO A 203 23.08 7.76 -3.29
C PRO A 203 23.22 7.89 -4.82
N ILE A 204 23.24 9.13 -5.30
CA ILE A 204 23.46 9.41 -6.73
C ILE A 204 24.81 8.77 -7.04
N PRO A 205 24.88 7.77 -7.94
CA PRO A 205 26.14 7.13 -8.24
C PRO A 205 27.09 8.22 -8.71
N THR A 206 28.19 8.40 -7.98
CA THR A 206 29.24 9.39 -8.31
C THR A 206 30.07 8.94 -9.50
N THR A 207 29.87 7.71 -9.98
CA THR A 207 30.55 7.10 -11.11
C THR A 207 29.54 6.46 -12.05
N SER A 208 29.78 6.54 -13.36
CA SER A 208 29.00 5.77 -14.33
C SER A 208 29.26 4.27 -14.17
N ILE A 209 28.45 3.46 -14.84
CA ILE A 209 28.66 2.00 -14.96
C ILE A 209 30.04 1.62 -15.53
N LEU A 210 30.73 2.56 -16.19
CA LEU A 210 32.09 2.40 -16.73
C LEU A 210 33.17 3.00 -15.81
N GLY A 211 32.83 3.41 -14.59
CA GLY A 211 33.77 3.95 -13.61
C GLY A 211 34.13 5.43 -13.80
N THR A 212 33.53 6.13 -14.76
CA THR A 212 33.80 7.56 -14.98
C THR A 212 33.11 8.40 -13.90
N ALA A 213 33.88 9.20 -13.14
CA ALA A 213 33.31 10.07 -12.12
C ALA A 213 32.42 11.16 -12.73
N TYR A 214 31.20 11.30 -12.23
CA TYR A 214 30.36 12.46 -12.55
C TYR A 214 30.94 13.70 -11.85
N PRO A 215 31.03 14.84 -12.53
CA PRO A 215 31.56 16.06 -11.92
C PRO A 215 30.67 16.47 -10.74
N PRO A 216 31.26 16.83 -9.58
CA PRO A 216 30.49 17.22 -8.41
C PRO A 216 29.72 18.51 -8.71
N SER A 217 28.39 18.42 -8.73
CA SER A 217 27.46 19.56 -8.66
C SER A 217 27.77 20.72 -9.61
N SER A 218 27.42 20.57 -10.90
CA SER A 218 26.95 21.73 -11.67
C SER A 218 25.44 21.73 -11.62
N THR A 219 24.84 22.71 -10.95
CA THR A 219 23.40 22.96 -10.83
C THR A 219 22.77 23.40 -12.16
N ARG A 220 23.15 22.77 -13.26
CA ARG A 220 22.48 22.86 -14.54
C ARG A 220 22.09 21.44 -14.91
N ALA A 221 20.86 21.07 -14.57
CA ALA A 221 20.19 19.98 -15.26
C ALA A 221 20.31 20.28 -16.76
N PHE A 222 21.06 19.45 -17.49
CA PHE A 222 21.14 19.56 -18.93
C PHE A 222 19.73 19.33 -19.47
N LYS A 223 19.21 20.28 -20.25
CA LYS A 223 17.93 20.14 -20.93
C LYS A 223 18.03 18.93 -21.87
N VAL A 224 17.37 17.84 -21.52
CA VAL A 224 17.20 16.69 -22.40
C VAL A 224 16.21 17.11 -23.47
N GLU A 225 16.70 17.44 -24.67
CA GLU A 225 15.84 17.54 -25.86
C GLU A 225 15.73 16.15 -26.47
N TRP A 226 14.52 15.60 -26.50
CA TRP A 226 14.24 14.35 -27.19
C TRP A 226 14.43 14.58 -28.70
N SER A 227 15.03 13.61 -29.40
CA SER A 227 15.38 13.75 -30.82
C SER A 227 14.14 13.93 -31.72
N ASP A 228 12.96 13.60 -31.20
CA ASP A 228 11.68 13.62 -31.90
C ASP A 228 10.83 14.86 -31.58
N GLU A 229 11.31 15.76 -30.71
CA GLU A 229 10.63 17.03 -30.43
C GLU A 229 10.89 18.01 -31.59
N ALA A 230 9.92 18.13 -32.48
CA ALA A 230 9.94 19.10 -33.57
C ALA A 230 10.16 20.51 -33.01
N LYS A 231 11.33 21.10 -33.27
CA LYS A 231 11.65 22.47 -32.85
C LYS A 231 10.62 23.44 -33.40
N ALA A 232 9.95 24.17 -32.50
CA ALA A 232 9.07 25.28 -32.87
C ALA A 232 9.81 26.24 -33.83
N PRO A 233 9.14 26.75 -34.88
CA PRO A 233 9.78 27.58 -35.89
C PRO A 233 10.35 28.85 -35.24
N LYS A 234 11.65 29.07 -35.41
CA LYS A 234 12.30 30.31 -34.98
C LYS A 234 11.68 31.48 -35.76
N PRO A 235 11.35 32.62 -35.11
CA PRO A 235 10.84 33.79 -35.82
C PRO A 235 11.89 34.26 -36.83
N GLN A 236 11.53 34.29 -38.11
CA GLN A 236 12.37 34.82 -39.16
C GLN A 236 12.62 36.32 -38.89
N LYS A 237 13.90 36.71 -38.86
CA LYS A 237 14.28 38.12 -38.82
C LYS A 237 13.77 38.79 -40.10
N SER A 238 12.95 39.83 -39.95
CA SER A 238 12.45 40.58 -41.10
C SER A 238 13.61 41.25 -41.85
N ILE A 239 13.47 41.34 -43.18
CA ILE A 239 14.46 41.91 -44.11
C ILE A 239 14.85 43.36 -43.77
N ALA A 240 14.02 44.03 -42.95
CA ALA A 240 14.27 45.37 -42.41
C ALA A 240 15.49 45.45 -41.46
N SER A 241 15.89 44.32 -40.87
CA SER A 241 17.07 44.24 -39.99
C SER A 241 18.39 44.06 -40.74
N TYR A 242 18.35 43.81 -42.05
CA TYR A 242 19.52 43.58 -42.90
C TYR A 242 20.18 44.88 -43.40
N PHE A 243 19.42 45.98 -43.51
CA PHE A 243 19.91 47.26 -44.06
C PHE A 243 20.36 48.29 -43.01
N LYS A 244 20.36 47.93 -41.71
CA LYS A 244 20.82 48.81 -40.62
C LYS A 244 22.19 48.41 -40.04
N ALA A 245 22.99 47.64 -40.79
CA ALA A 245 24.36 47.37 -40.40
C ALA A 245 25.25 48.58 -40.72
N ALA A 246 25.60 49.36 -39.69
CA ALA A 246 26.84 50.13 -39.67
C ALA A 246 27.91 49.30 -38.94
N ALA A 247 29.07 49.10 -39.57
CA ALA A 247 30.24 48.44 -38.99
C ALA A 247 31.17 49.47 -38.28
N PRO A 248 32.30 49.06 -37.69
CA PRO A 248 32.41 48.44 -36.36
C PRO A 248 33.32 49.27 -35.42
N ASN A 249 33.17 49.16 -34.08
CA ASN A 249 34.36 49.27 -33.22
C ASN A 249 34.19 48.74 -31.78
N LYS A 250 35.34 48.27 -31.28
CA LYS A 250 35.79 48.01 -29.90
C LYS A 250 35.61 46.60 -29.30
N GLN A 251 36.80 46.01 -29.17
CA GLN A 251 37.26 44.86 -28.41
C GLN A 251 36.70 44.76 -26.98
N CYS A 252 36.54 43.52 -26.52
CA CYS A 252 37.09 43.11 -25.22
C CYS A 252 37.49 41.63 -25.28
N ALA A 253 38.77 41.38 -25.00
CA ALA A 253 39.35 40.07 -24.82
C ALA A 253 38.90 39.46 -23.48
N GLY A 254 38.80 38.13 -23.41
CA GLY A 254 38.51 37.41 -22.15
C GLY A 254 38.36 35.90 -22.32
N THR A 255 39.49 35.20 -22.37
CA THR A 255 39.73 33.82 -21.87
C THR A 255 38.66 32.74 -22.10
N GLY A 256 38.75 32.01 -23.21
CA GLY A 256 38.09 30.72 -23.41
C GLY A 256 39.11 29.58 -23.48
N ALA A 257 39.36 28.88 -22.37
CA ALA A 257 40.29 27.74 -22.34
C ALA A 257 39.76 26.48 -21.60
N ALA A 258 38.53 26.48 -21.06
CA ALA A 258 38.01 25.33 -20.29
C ALA A 258 36.88 24.53 -20.96
N SER A 259 36.31 25.01 -22.08
CA SER A 259 35.14 24.37 -22.72
C SER A 259 35.48 23.31 -23.78
N SER A 260 36.73 23.19 -24.21
CA SER A 260 37.12 22.27 -25.29
C SER A 260 37.46 20.85 -24.81
N GLN A 261 37.85 20.69 -23.53
CA GLN A 261 38.28 19.39 -22.99
C GLN A 261 37.09 18.49 -22.59
N SER A 262 36.01 19.03 -22.02
CA SER A 262 34.84 18.24 -21.61
C SER A 262 34.00 17.74 -22.80
N SER A 263 33.89 18.53 -23.86
CA SER A 263 33.24 18.13 -25.12
C SER A 263 33.93 16.95 -25.80
N GLY A 264 35.27 16.87 -25.69
CA GLY A 264 36.05 15.77 -26.26
C GLY A 264 35.88 14.46 -25.49
N ILE A 265 35.68 14.52 -24.17
CA ILE A 265 35.47 13.32 -23.32
C ILE A 265 34.11 12.70 -23.63
N HIS A 266 33.04 13.49 -23.67
CA HIS A 266 31.70 12.98 -24.01
C HIS A 266 31.62 12.42 -25.44
N GLN A 267 32.34 13.00 -26.40
CA GLN A 267 32.40 12.44 -27.77
C GLN A 267 33.15 11.11 -27.81
N LYS A 268 34.23 10.96 -27.02
CA LYS A 268 34.95 9.68 -26.91
C LYS A 268 34.12 8.61 -26.23
N ASP A 269 33.43 8.94 -25.14
CA ASP A 269 32.56 7.99 -24.44
C ASP A 269 31.38 7.57 -25.30
N ARG A 270 30.79 8.49 -26.07
CA ARG A 270 29.69 8.18 -26.99
C ARG A 270 30.14 7.31 -28.16
N LYS A 271 31.37 7.49 -28.64
CA LYS A 271 31.98 6.63 -29.66
C LYS A 271 32.31 5.24 -29.11
N MET A 272 32.90 5.16 -27.91
CA MET A 272 33.15 3.90 -27.20
C MET A 272 31.86 3.13 -26.91
N LEU A 273 30.80 3.82 -26.46
CA LEU A 273 29.48 3.20 -26.24
C LEU A 273 28.87 2.69 -27.55
N SER A 274 29.06 3.38 -28.68
CA SER A 274 28.59 2.90 -29.98
C SER A 274 29.39 1.69 -30.50
N GLU A 275 30.67 1.60 -30.16
CA GLU A 275 31.56 0.51 -30.58
C GLU A 275 31.40 -0.73 -29.69
N HIS A 276 31.13 -0.53 -28.40
CA HIS A 276 30.97 -1.59 -27.40
C HIS A 276 29.52 -1.89 -27.03
N THR A 277 28.53 -1.27 -27.66
CA THR A 277 27.12 -1.45 -27.26
C THR A 277 26.71 -2.92 -27.29
N SER A 278 27.12 -3.68 -28.30
CA SER A 278 26.79 -5.12 -28.38
C SER A 278 27.46 -5.96 -27.29
N SER A 279 28.70 -5.62 -26.88
CA SER A 279 29.42 -6.32 -25.82
C SER A 279 28.97 -5.89 -24.42
N LEU A 280 28.64 -4.61 -24.22
CA LEU A 280 28.08 -4.05 -22.98
C LEU A 280 26.66 -4.54 -22.74
N TRP A 281 25.81 -4.57 -23.76
CA TRP A 281 24.47 -5.17 -23.65
C TRP A 281 24.56 -6.66 -23.37
N ARG A 282 25.52 -7.39 -23.97
CA ARG A 282 25.77 -8.80 -23.60
C ARG A 282 26.28 -8.94 -22.17
N GLN A 283 27.23 -8.11 -21.69
CA GLN A 283 27.71 -8.18 -20.31
C GLN A 283 26.64 -7.77 -19.29
N LEU A 284 25.80 -6.77 -19.58
CA LEU A 284 24.69 -6.35 -18.72
C LEU A 284 23.53 -7.36 -18.74
N ALA A 285 23.25 -7.99 -19.89
CA ALA A 285 22.29 -9.08 -19.99
C ALA A 285 22.80 -10.36 -19.28
N LEU A 286 24.12 -10.57 -19.23
CA LEU A 286 24.75 -11.70 -18.54
C LEU A 286 25.06 -11.40 -17.05
N SER A 287 25.09 -10.14 -16.61
CA SER A 287 25.31 -9.78 -15.21
C SER A 287 24.02 -9.77 -14.37
N ALA A 288 22.87 -10.10 -14.97
CA ALA A 288 21.59 -10.25 -14.29
C ALA A 288 21.07 -11.72 -14.34
N ALA A 289 21.98 -12.68 -14.43
CA ALA A 289 21.65 -14.09 -14.24
C ALA A 289 22.84 -14.82 -13.60
N THR A 290 23.10 -14.55 -12.32
CA THR A 290 23.70 -15.57 -11.48
C THR A 290 22.61 -16.59 -11.15
N ASP A 291 22.86 -17.84 -11.53
CA ASP A 291 22.17 -19.14 -11.36
C ASP A 291 21.28 -19.40 -10.10
N ALA A 292 20.57 -18.41 -9.56
CA ALA A 292 19.66 -18.55 -8.43
C ALA A 292 18.17 -18.48 -8.80
N ASP A 293 17.83 -18.26 -10.08
CA ASP A 293 16.44 -18.09 -10.55
C ASP A 293 15.96 -19.17 -11.53
N LEU A 294 16.53 -20.37 -11.47
CA LEU A 294 15.95 -21.56 -12.09
C LEU A 294 16.07 -22.74 -11.13
N PHE A 295 15.09 -22.86 -10.23
CA PHE A 295 14.26 -24.06 -9.94
C PHE A 295 13.30 -23.76 -8.78
#